data_AF-A0A653Y5B6-F1
#
_entry.id   AF-A0A653Y5B6-F1
#
_cell.length_a   1.000
_cell.length_b   1.000
_cell.length_c   1.000
_cell.angle_alpha   90.00
_cell.angle_beta   90.00
_cell.angle_gamma   90.00
#
_symmetry.space_group_name_H-M   'P 1'
#
loop_
_entity.id
_entity.type
_entity.pdbx_description
1 polymer ?
#
loop_
_entity_poly.entity_id
_entity_poly.type
_entity_poly.pdbx_seq_one_letter_code
_entity_poly.pdbx_strand_id
1 'polypeptide(L)' 'MSEPRDYLEMSFRSIQCFANDGRLDVQELGALLNIAERDGVIDDNEIRVLKKIIAHIKPEELDQAMRDKLAEITQKIGA' A
#
# COMPACT_ATOMS: atom_id res chain seq x y z
N MET A 1 3.16 -16.03 20.54
CA MET A 1 3.15 -15.96 19.07
C MET A 1 2.44 -14.67 18.71
N SER A 2 3.18 -13.62 18.38
CA SER A 2 2.58 -12.37 17.94
C SER A 2 2.28 -12.54 16.46
N GLU A 3 1.01 -12.71 16.10
CA GLU A 3 0.62 -12.59 14.69
C GLU A 3 1.09 -11.21 14.18
N PRO A 4 1.76 -11.16 13.01
CA PRO A 4 2.12 -9.90 12.40
C PRO A 4 0.84 -9.11 12.14
N ARG A 5 0.76 -7.91 12.73
CA ARG A 5 -0.40 -7.00 12.62
C ARG A 5 -0.15 -5.95 11.55
N ASP A 6 0.65 -6.29 10.56
CA ASP A 6 1.15 -5.41 9.52
C ASP A 6 0.00 -4.89 8.65
N TYR A 7 -1.05 -5.68 8.43
CA TYR A 7 -2.31 -5.22 7.83
C TYR A 7 -3.01 -4.11 8.63
N LEU A 8 -2.89 -4.14 9.97
CA LEU A 8 -3.47 -3.14 10.87
C LEU A 8 -2.63 -1.87 10.87
N GLU A 9 -1.29 -1.99 10.85
CA GLU A 9 -0.37 -0.87 10.69
C GLU A 9 -0.53 -0.20 9.32
N MET A 10 -0.65 -0.97 8.24
CA MET A 10 -0.96 -0.46 6.91
C MET A 10 -2.30 0.26 6.84
N SER A 11 -3.34 -0.32 7.46
CA SER A 11 -4.66 0.32 7.51
C SER A 11 -4.60 1.65 8.27
N PHE A 12 -3.87 1.68 9.40
CA PHE A 12 -3.70 2.89 10.19
C PHE A 12 -2.89 3.95 9.43
N ARG A 13 -1.75 3.57 8.83
CA ARG A 13 -0.93 4.49 8.03
C ARG A 13 -1.68 4.99 6.80
N SER A 14 -2.46 4.14 6.14
CA SER A 14 -3.29 4.56 5.02
C SER A 14 -4.27 5.65 5.43
N ILE A 15 -4.96 5.50 6.57
CA ILE A 15 -5.83 6.53 7.12
C ILE A 15 -5.04 7.82 7.40
N GLN A 16 -3.82 7.73 7.92
CA GLN A 16 -2.98 8.91 8.16
C GLN A 16 -2.55 9.62 6.87
N CYS A 17 -2.24 8.88 5.80
CA CYS A 17 -1.90 9.46 4.49
C CYS A 17 -3.11 10.26 3.94
N PHE A 18 -4.28 9.63 3.96
CA PHE A 18 -5.53 10.28 3.55
C PHE A 18 -5.99 11.39 4.51
N ALA A 19 -5.57 11.40 5.77
CA ALA A 19 -5.95 12.44 6.73
C ALA A 19 -5.06 13.69 6.67
N ASN A 20 -3.83 13.59 6.13
CA ASN A 20 -2.90 14.72 6.06
C ASN A 20 -3.17 15.62 4.85
N ASP A 21 -3.16 15.02 3.65
CA ASP A 21 -3.33 15.71 2.38
C ASP A 21 -4.65 15.30 1.68
N GLY A 22 -5.17 14.12 2.01
CA GLY A 22 -6.28 13.52 1.24
C GLY A 22 -5.80 12.84 -0.05
N ARG A 23 -4.48 12.71 -0.18
CA ARG A 23 -3.76 12.17 -1.33
C ARG A 23 -2.83 11.06 -0.90
N LEU A 24 -2.55 10.17 -1.84
CA LEU A 24 -1.57 9.11 -1.65
C LEU A 24 -0.41 9.36 -2.58
N ASP A 25 0.77 9.55 -2.01
CA ASP A 25 1.99 9.79 -2.77
C ASP A 25 2.83 8.51 -2.94
N VAL A 26 3.76 8.51 -3.91
CA VAL A 26 4.57 7.32 -4.23
C VAL A 26 5.41 6.86 -3.03
N GLN A 27 5.82 7.80 -2.18
CA GLN A 27 6.57 7.52 -0.96
C GLN A 27 5.70 6.81 0.09
N GLU A 28 4.44 7.22 0.22
CA GLU A 28 3.48 6.64 1.15
C GLU A 28 3.09 5.22 0.72
N LEU A 29 2.81 5.05 -0.57
CA LEU A 29 2.56 3.73 -1.14
C LEU A 29 3.79 2.81 -0.97
N GLY A 30 5.00 3.34 -1.16
CA GLY A 30 6.23 2.61 -0.90
C GLY A 30 6.43 2.23 0.57
N ALA A 31 6.05 3.10 1.50
CA ALA A 31 6.11 2.81 2.93
C ALA A 31 5.13 1.72 3.35
N LEU A 32 3.93 1.68 2.74
CA LEU A 32 2.95 0.62 2.94
C LEU A 32 3.46 -0.72 2.40
N LEU A 33 4.02 -0.73 1.19
CA LEU A 33 4.64 -1.93 0.63
C LEU A 33 5.76 -2.46 1.52
N ASN A 34 6.60 -1.57 2.06
CA ASN A 34 7.71 -1.98 2.92
C ASN A 34 7.24 -2.60 4.25
N ILE A 35 6.02 -2.25 4.71
CA ILE A 35 5.37 -2.91 5.85
C ILE A 35 4.89 -4.30 5.44
N ALA A 36 4.18 -4.41 4.30
CA ALA A 36 3.71 -5.70 3.79
C ALA A 36 4.86 -6.67 3.48
N GLU A 37 6.02 -6.15 3.06
CA GLU A 37 7.21 -6.96 2.79
C GLU A 37 8.04 -7.28 4.03
N ARG A 38 7.71 -6.71 5.20
CA ARG A 38 8.53 -6.83 6.40
C ARG A 38 8.67 -8.28 6.88
N ASP A 39 7.59 -9.05 6.79
CA ASP A 39 7.57 -10.47 7.12
C ASP A 39 7.97 -11.37 5.93
N GLY A 40 8.31 -10.77 4.79
CA GLY A 40 8.81 -11.44 3.58
C GLY A 40 7.74 -12.18 2.78
N VAL A 41 6.48 -12.17 3.23
CA VAL A 41 5.32 -12.76 2.55
C VAL A 41 4.18 -11.78 2.63
N ILE A 42 3.66 -11.36 1.46
CA ILE A 42 2.46 -10.53 1.41
C ILE A 42 1.23 -11.44 1.47
N ASP A 43 0.47 -11.39 2.58
CA ASP A 43 -0.71 -12.24 2.78
C ASP A 43 -2.00 -11.66 2.18
N ASP A 44 -3.06 -12.47 2.09
CA ASP A 44 -4.35 -12.05 1.51
C ASP A 44 -4.96 -10.78 2.14
N ASN A 45 -4.76 -10.56 3.45
CA ASN A 45 -5.24 -9.35 4.13
C ASN A 45 -4.48 -8.12 3.67
N GLU A 46 -3.17 -8.26 3.48
CA GLU A 46 -2.28 -7.20 3.02
C GLU A 46 -2.57 -6.85 1.57
N ILE A 47 -2.75 -7.85 0.71
CA ILE A 47 -3.19 -7.67 -0.68
C ILE A 47 -4.53 -6.94 -0.72
N ARG A 48 -5.47 -7.31 0.15
CA ARG A 48 -6.78 -6.64 0.26
C ARG A 48 -6.65 -5.17 0.64
N VAL A 49 -5.81 -4.86 1.62
CA VAL A 49 -5.56 -3.49 2.07
C VAL A 49 -4.89 -2.69 0.93
N LEU A 50 -3.83 -3.21 0.34
CA LEU A 50 -3.14 -2.58 -0.80
C LEU A 50 -4.10 -2.30 -1.97
N LYS A 51 -4.89 -3.29 -2.39
CA LYS A 51 -5.90 -3.11 -3.45
C LYS A 51 -6.92 -2.02 -3.11
N LYS A 52 -7.38 -1.95 -1.86
CA LYS A 52 -8.34 -0.94 -1.42
C LYS A 52 -7.74 0.46 -1.46
N ILE A 53 -6.47 0.60 -1.08
CA ILE A 53 -5.73 1.85 -1.13
C ILE A 53 -5.55 2.29 -2.58
N ILE A 54 -5.07 1.38 -3.44
CA ILE A 54 -4.88 1.63 -4.88
C ILE A 54 -6.20 2.05 -5.55
N ALA A 55 -7.32 1.43 -5.18
CA ALA A 55 -8.64 1.79 -5.68
C ALA A 55 -9.13 3.18 -5.22
N HIS A 56 -8.52 3.74 -4.17
CA HIS A 56 -8.82 5.09 -3.67
C HIS A 56 -7.91 6.17 -4.28
N ILE A 57 -6.81 5.80 -4.94
CA ILE A 57 -5.91 6.73 -5.62
C ILE A 57 -6.66 7.38 -6.77
N LYS A 58 -6.64 8.71 -6.84
CA LYS A 58 -7.28 9.42 -7.94
C LYS A 58 -6.41 9.36 -9.19
N PRO A 59 -7.01 9.37 -10.40
CA PRO A 59 -6.23 9.35 -11.64
C PRO A 59 -5.31 10.57 -11.80
N GLU A 60 -5.62 11.69 -11.14
CA GLU A 60 -4.78 12.89 -11.07
C GLU A 60 -3.47 12.69 -10.27
N GLU A 61 -3.38 11.65 -9.45
CA GLU A 61 -2.21 11.29 -8.64
C GLU A 61 -1.39 10.14 -9.27
N LEU A 62 -1.86 9.60 -10.41
CA LEU A 62 -1.19 8.54 -11.14
C LEU A 62 -0.09 9.08 -12.06
N ASP A 63 0.93 9.69 -11.44
CA ASP A 63 2.17 10.07 -12.10
C ASP A 63 3.01 8.86 -12.53
N GLN A 64 4.01 9.09 -13.37
CA GLN A 64 4.90 8.04 -13.88
C GLN A 64 5.51 7.20 -12.74
N ALA A 65 5.99 7.86 -11.67
CA ALA A 65 6.56 7.19 -10.51
C ALA A 65 5.53 6.34 -9.75
N MET A 66 4.29 6.82 -9.62
CA MET A 66 3.21 6.08 -8.98
C MET A 66 2.86 4.83 -9.78
N ARG A 67 2.80 4.94 -11.12
CA ARG A 67 2.54 3.80 -12.01
C ARG A 67 3.62 2.74 -11.95
N ASP A 68 4.88 3.14 -11.95
CA ASP A 68 6.02 2.22 -11.75
C ASP A 68 5.90 1.49 -10.41
N LYS A 69 5.55 2.20 -9.34
CA LYS A 69 5.38 1.61 -8.01
C LYS A 69 4.17 0.66 -7.93
N LEU A 70 3.06 1.02 -8.57
CA LEU A 70 1.89 0.17 -8.70
C LEU A 70 2.19 -1.11 -9.49
N ALA A 71 2.98 -1.00 -10.56
CA ALA A 71 3.42 -2.16 -11.33
C ALA A 71 4.31 -3.08 -10.49
N GLU A 72 5.25 -2.53 -9.71
CA GLU A 72 6.07 -3.30 -8.76
C GLU A 72 5.21 -4.04 -7.73
N ILE A 73 4.23 -3.36 -7.13
CA ILE A 73 3.30 -3.97 -6.18
C ILE A 73 2.48 -5.08 -6.84
N THR A 74 1.94 -4.81 -8.04
CA THR A 74 1.14 -5.78 -8.80
C THR A 74 1.95 -7.03 -9.12
N GLN A 75 3.22 -6.87 -9.48
CA GLN A 75 4.14 -7.98 -9.73
C GLN A 75 4.43 -8.78 -8.45
N LYS A 76 4.57 -8.11 -7.29
CA LYS A 76 4.83 -8.76 -5.99
C LYS A 76 3.63 -9.53 -5.47
N ILE A 77 2.42 -9.00 -5.63
CA ILE A 77 1.17 -9.66 -5.22
C ILE A 77 0.69 -10.74 -6.20
N GLY A 78 1.42 -10.94 -7.32
CA GLY A 78 1.17 -12.03 -8.28
C GLY A 78 -0.20 -11.97 -8.96
N ALA A 79 -0.74 -10.78 -9.21
CA ALA A 79 -2.04 -10.58 -9.87
C ALA A 79 -1.96 -10.76 -11.39
#